data_AF-A0A1Y4LWG9-F1
#
_entry.id   AF-A0A1Y4LWG9-F1
#
_cell.length_a   1.000
_cell.length_b   1.000
_cell.length_c   1.000
_cell.angle_alpha   90.00
_cell.angle_beta   90.00
_cell.angle_gamma   90.00
#
_symmetry.space_group_name_H-M   'P 1'
#
loop_
_entity.id
_entity.type
_entity.pdbx_description
1 polymer ?
#
loop_
_entity_poly.entity_id
_entity_poly.type
_entity_poly.pdbx_seq_one_letter_code
_entity_poly.pdbx_strand_id
1 'polypeptide(L)' 'MKPRYITHGIQATIPPWLQTLLWYMRDSMEVPERDYLQIFRLSCDGNRQRIEHAQEQPEYKHVVVIPGEQPVDAKVY' A
#
# COMPACT_ATOMS: atom_id res chain seq x y z
N MET A 1 -8.17 -18.78 -2.92
CA MET A 1 -7.78 -17.41 -2.50
C MET A 1 -8.84 -16.86 -1.57
N LYS A 2 -8.45 -16.17 -0.50
CA LYS A 2 -9.42 -15.36 0.26
C LYS A 2 -9.84 -14.15 -0.61
N PRO A 3 -11.12 -13.78 -0.63
CA PRO A 3 -11.56 -12.58 -1.35
C PRO A 3 -10.86 -11.34 -0.78
N ARG A 4 -10.44 -10.44 -1.67
CA ARG A 4 -9.91 -9.12 -1.31
C ARG A 4 -11.06 -8.13 -1.31
N TYR A 5 -11.20 -7.37 -0.23
CA TYR A 5 -12.21 -6.33 -0.10
C TYR A 5 -11.55 -4.98 0.05
N ILE A 6 -12.22 -3.96 -0.46
CA ILE A 6 -11.81 -2.57 -0.36
C ILE A 6 -13.00 -1.76 0.13
N THR A 7 -12.75 -0.76 0.99
CA THR A 7 -13.81 0.14 1.40
C THR A 7 -14.14 1.10 0.26
N HIS A 8 -15.38 1.58 0.22
CA HIS A 8 -15.82 2.54 -0.79
C HIS A 8 -14.93 3.80 -0.83
N GLY A 9 -14.46 4.27 0.33
CA GLY A 9 -13.55 5.40 0.42
C GLY A 9 -12.23 5.15 -0.32
N ILE A 10 -11.59 4.00 -0.07
CA ILE A 10 -10.34 3.66 -0.76
C ILE A 10 -10.59 3.48 -2.26
N GLN A 11 -11.71 2.86 -2.66
CA GLN A 11 -12.07 2.69 -4.07
C GLN A 11 -12.25 4.02 -4.80
N ALA A 12 -12.79 5.04 -4.12
CA ALA A 12 -13.02 6.36 -4.69
C ALA A 12 -11.77 7.25 -4.70
N THR A 13 -10.85 7.07 -3.75
CA THR A 13 -9.67 7.95 -3.59
C THR A 13 -8.40 7.40 -4.24
N ILE A 14 -8.23 6.07 -4.27
CA ILE A 14 -7.01 5.43 -4.74
C ILE A 14 -7.23 4.91 -6.17
N PRO A 15 -6.39 5.27 -7.16
CA PRO A 15 -6.48 4.73 -8.51
C PRO A 15 -6.39 3.19 -8.53
N PRO A 16 -7.13 2.49 -9.42
CA PRO A 16 -7.13 1.02 -9.46
C PRO A 16 -5.74 0.37 -9.62
N TRP A 17 -4.83 1.03 -10.36
CA TRP A 17 -3.46 0.56 -10.52
C TRP A 17 -2.70 0.58 -9.19
N LEU A 18 -2.91 1.63 -8.38
CA LEU A 18 -2.27 1.78 -7.08
C LEU A 18 -2.86 0.77 -6.10
N GLN A 19 -4.19 0.58 -6.09
CA GLN A 19 -4.83 -0.48 -5.29
C GLN A 19 -4.23 -1.86 -5.60
N THR A 20 -4.04 -2.17 -6.88
CA THR A 20 -3.44 -3.44 -7.33
C THR A 20 -2.00 -3.59 -6.85
N LEU A 21 -1.23 -2.51 -6.91
CA LEU A 21 0.16 -2.48 -6.42
C LEU A 21 0.24 -2.71 -4.90
N LEU A 22 -0.64 -2.09 -4.09
CA LEU A 22 -0.64 -2.31 -2.63
C LEU A 22 -0.91 -3.78 -2.28
N TRP A 23 -1.85 -4.42 -3.00
CA TRP A 23 -2.09 -5.86 -2.85
C TRP A 23 -0.89 -6.71 -3.24
N TYR A 24 -0.23 -6.35 -4.33
CA TYR A 24 0.99 -7.04 -4.75
C TYR A 24 2.08 -6.92 -3.68
N MET A 25 2.33 -5.71 -3.17
CA MET A 25 3.33 -5.46 -2.12
C MET A 25 3.06 -6.28 -0.85
N ARG A 26 1.80 -6.37 -0.41
CA ARG A 26 1.39 -7.25 0.70
C ARG A 26 1.69 -8.72 0.41
N ASP A 27 1.36 -9.19 -0.78
CA ASP A 27 1.47 -10.61 -1.11
C ASP A 27 2.91 -11.03 -1.44
N SER A 28 3.78 -10.08 -1.79
CA SER A 28 5.20 -10.29 -2.03
C SER A 28 6.07 -10.12 -0.78
N MET A 29 5.48 -9.89 0.40
CA MET A 29 6.27 -9.75 1.63
C MET A 29 6.98 -11.07 1.95
N GLU A 30 8.30 -10.97 2.12
CA GLU A 30 9.17 -12.03 2.62
C GLU A 30 9.37 -11.86 4.14
N VAL A 31 8.32 -12.17 4.89
CA VAL A 31 8.31 -12.16 6.36
C VAL A 31 7.88 -13.54 6.87
N PRO A 32 8.39 -14.00 8.03
CA PRO A 32 8.01 -15.31 8.57
C PRO A 32 6.51 -15.40 8.89
N GLU A 33 5.88 -14.28 9.25
CA GLU A 33 4.45 -14.18 9.45
C GLU A 33 3.94 -12.80 9.00
N ARG A 34 2.75 -12.75 8.40
CA ARG A 34 2.10 -11.49 8.02
C ARG A 34 1.14 -11.09 9.12
N ASP A 35 1.38 -9.91 9.67
CA ASP A 35 0.47 -9.30 10.64
C ASP A 35 -0.92 -9.11 10.00
N TYR A 36 -1.96 -9.22 10.82
CA TYR A 36 -3.32 -8.87 10.45
C TYR A 36 -3.41 -7.43 9.96
N LEU A 37 -2.66 -6.51 10.58
CA LEU A 37 -2.66 -5.09 10.23
C LEU A 37 -1.51 -4.75 9.29
N GLN A 38 -1.84 -4.23 8.10
CA GLN A 38 -0.86 -3.83 7.08
C GLN A 38 -1.03 -2.34 6.79
N ILE A 39 -0.04 -1.54 7.14
CA ILE A 39 -0.15 -0.08 7.03
C ILE A 39 0.54 0.38 5.75
N PHE A 40 -0.19 1.09 4.89
CA PHE A 40 0.35 1.81 3.74
C PHE A 40 0.17 3.31 3.94
N ARG A 41 1.28 4.06 3.94
CA ARG A 41 1.28 5.53 3.88
C ARG A 41 1.66 5.95 2.46
N LEU A 42 0.72 6.58 1.78
CA LEU A 42 0.87 7.11 0.44
C LEU A 42 1.12 8.61 0.56
N SER A 43 2.15 9.10 -0.13
CA SER A 43 2.42 10.52 -0.20
C SER A 43 2.93 10.98 -1.56
N CYS A 44 2.66 12.25 -1.87
CA CYS A 44 3.19 12.90 -3.06
C CYS A 44 4.67 13.29 -2.88
N ASP A 45 5.52 12.90 -3.83
CA ASP A 45 6.94 13.31 -3.93
C ASP A 45 7.18 13.92 -5.32
N GLY A 46 6.62 15.11 -5.53
CA GLY A 46 6.56 15.77 -6.83
C GLY A 46 5.63 15.03 -7.79
N ASN A 47 6.16 14.55 -8.92
CA ASN A 47 5.46 13.70 -9.90
C ASN A 47 5.66 12.19 -9.63
N ARG A 48 5.90 11.84 -8.37
CA ARG A 48 6.15 10.46 -7.94
C ARG A 48 5.23 10.11 -6.80
N GLN A 49 4.79 8.86 -6.80
CA GLN A 49 4.09 8.25 -5.69
C GLN A 49 5.12 7.63 -4.75
N ARG A 50 5.18 8.12 -3.51
CA ARG A 50 5.88 7.44 -2.42
C ARG A 50 4.90 6.52 -1.69
N ILE A 51 5.34 5.30 -1.38
CA ILE A 51 4.57 4.29 -0.65
C ILE A 51 5.45 3.75 0.47
N GLU A 52 5.03 3.97 1.72
CA GLU A 52 5.63 3.34 2.89
C GLU A 52 4.73 2.22 3.38
N HIS A 53 5.21 0.98 3.33
CA HIS A 53 4.50 -0.23 3.75
C HIS A 53 5.13 -0.77 5.03
N ALA A 54 4.32 -1.04 6.06
CA ALA A 54 4.79 -1.55 7.34
C ALA A 54 3.80 -2.52 8.02
N GLN A 55 4.32 -3.38 8.89
CA GLN A 55 3.58 -4.14 9.91
C GLN A 55 4.35 -4.16 11.23
N GLU A 56 3.70 -4.52 12.34
CA GLU A 56 4.30 -4.47 13.68
C GLU A 56 4.97 -5.78 14.09
N GLN A 57 4.37 -6.95 13.82
CA GLN A 57 4.92 -8.24 14.23
C GLN A 57 4.97 -9.29 13.11
N PRO A 58 6.16 -9.82 12.78
CA PRO A 58 7.48 -9.20 13.03
C PRO A 58 7.55 -7.79 12.43
N GLU A 59 8.45 -6.97 12.93
CA GLU A 59 8.67 -5.63 12.38
C GLU A 59 9.07 -5.73 10.91
N TYR A 60 8.33 -5.02 10.06
CA TYR A 60 8.66 -4.88 8.64
C TYR A 60 8.41 -3.45 8.23
N LYS A 61 9.33 -2.91 7.43
CA LYS A 61 9.21 -1.60 6.82
C LYS A 61 9.85 -1.64 5.44
N HIS A 62 9.10 -1.18 4.44
CA HIS A 62 9.59 -1.07 3.09
C HIS A 62 9.06 0.21 2.45
N VAL A 63 9.91 0.88 1.69
CA VAL A 63 9.59 2.17 1.06
C VAL A 63 9.94 2.09 -0.40
N VAL A 64 8.98 2.43 -1.26
CA VAL A 64 9.20 2.58 -2.69
C VAL A 64 8.75 3.95 -3.15
N VAL A 65 9.45 4.47 -4.16
CA VAL A 65 9.08 5.69 -4.87
C VAL A 65 9.01 5.35 -6.35
N ILE A 66 7.85 5.55 -6.95
CA ILE A 66 7.59 5.22 -8.36
C ILE A 66 7.10 6.47 -9.09
N PRO A 67 7.37 6.59 -10.41
CA PRO A 67 6.73 7.60 -11.23
C PRO A 67 5.20 7.52 -11.12
N GLY A 68 4.53 8.65 -10.97
CA GLY A 68 3.08 8.71 -10.84
C GLY A 68 2.55 10.02 -11.39
N GLU A 69 1.71 9.95 -12.42
CA GLU A 69 1.12 11.15 -13.04
C GLU A 69 0.18 11.90 -12.10
N GLN A 70 -0.45 11.18 -11.16
CA GLN A 70 -1.36 11.71 -10.15
C GLN A 70 -1.09 11.01 -8.82
N PRO A 71 -0.03 11.40 -8.10
CA PRO A 71 0.24 10.84 -6.79
C PRO A 71 -0.87 11.23 -5.81
N VAL A 72 -1.10 10.36 -4.84
CA VAL A 72 -2.17 10.49 -3.86
C VAL A 72 -1.58 10.50 -2.46
N ASP A 73 -2.09 11.40 -1.63
CA ASP A 73 -1.85 11.42 -0.19
C ASP A 73 -2.99 10.67 0.52
N ALA A 74 -2.66 9.55 1.16
CA ALA A 74 -3.63 8.76 1.90
C ALA A 74 -2.95 7.80 2.87
N LYS A 75 -3.68 7.34 3.87
CA LYS A 75 -3.28 6.24 4.75
C LYS A 75 -4.27 5.10 4.61
N VAL A 76 -3.77 3.91 4.28
CA VAL A 76 -4.54 2.69 4.07
C VAL A 76 -4.10 1.64 5.10
N TYR A 77 -5.06 0.83 5.55
CA TYR A 77 -4.88 -0.25 6.52
C TYR A 77 -5.43 -1.56 5.96
#